data_AF-A0A442HF36-F1
#
_entry.id   AF-A0A442HF36-F1
#
_cell.length_a   1.000
_cell.length_b   1.000
_cell.length_c   1.000
_cell.angle_alpha   90.00
_cell.angle_beta   90.00
_cell.angle_gamma   90.00
#
_symmetry.space_group_name_H-M   'P 1'
#
loop_
_entity.id
_entity.type
_entity.pdbx_description
1 polymer ?
#
loop_
_entity_poly.entity_id
_entity_poly.type
_entity_poly.pdbx_seq_one_letter_code
_entity_poly.pdbx_strand_id
1 'polypeptide(L)' 'MSDDALRFECVMEPNGRWMVWDAKLDLPAQFSALSLIGLCHNEAVSLCSLLNKTGSTEVRHSLPPDGCATQRRA' A
#
# COMPACT_ATOMS: atom_id res chain seq x y z
N MET A 1 2.72 8.94 16.14
CA MET A 1 1.79 7.84 15.86
C MET A 1 1.85 7.66 14.36
N SER A 2 2.56 6.62 13.88
CA SER A 2 2.66 6.39 12.45
C SER A 2 1.30 5.89 11.99
N ASP A 3 0.51 6.84 11.53
CA ASP A 3 -0.67 6.59 10.72
C ASP A 3 -0.13 6.08 9.38
N ASP A 4 0.34 4.82 9.36
CA ASP A 4 0.48 4.06 8.14
C ASP A 4 -0.94 3.77 7.67
N ALA A 5 -1.65 4.82 7.23
CA ALA A 5 -2.94 4.72 6.59
C ALA A 5 -2.75 3.74 5.43
N LEU A 6 -3.35 2.55 5.59
CA LEU A 6 -3.34 1.53 4.57
C LEU A 6 -3.84 2.19 3.28
N ARG A 7 -2.99 2.22 2.25
CA ARG A 7 -3.33 2.85 0.98
C ARG A 7 -4.57 2.20 0.36
N PHE A 8 -4.77 0.92 0.64
CA PHE A 8 -5.87 0.14 0.13
C PHE A 8 -6.84 -0.23 1.25
N GLU A 9 -8.12 0.01 1.01
CA GLU A 9 -9.21 -0.25 1.95
C GLU A 9 -10.23 -1.22 1.33
N CYS A 10 -10.77 -2.15 2.12
CA CYS A 10 -11.86 -3.00 1.68
C CYS A 10 -13.20 -2.31 1.93
N VAL A 11 -13.95 -2.03 0.87
CA VAL A 11 -15.26 -1.39 0.96
C VAL A 11 -16.33 -2.35 0.46
N MET A 12 -17.43 -2.47 1.21
CA MET A 12 -18.60 -3.23 0.78
C MET A 12 -19.52 -2.33 -0.04
N GLU A 13 -19.83 -2.73 -1.25
CA GLU A 13 -20.81 -2.09 -2.11
C GLU A 13 -22.24 -2.43 -1.65
N PRO A 14 -23.24 -1.54 -1.87
CA PRO A 14 -24.64 -1.77 -1.49
C PRO A 14 -25.29 -2.95 -2.23
N ASN A 15 -24.65 -3.45 -3.28
CA ASN A 15 -25.03 -4.66 -4.00
C ASN A 15 -24.59 -5.96 -3.28
N GLY A 16 -23.96 -5.85 -2.10
CA GLY A 16 -23.46 -6.97 -1.29
C GLY A 16 -22.11 -7.52 -1.76
N ARG A 17 -21.47 -6.89 -2.74
CA ARG A 17 -20.12 -7.25 -3.20
C ARG A 17 -19.08 -6.40 -2.50
N TRP A 18 -17.83 -6.84 -2.57
CA TRP A 18 -16.69 -6.16 -1.98
C TRP A 18 -15.79 -5.60 -3.07
N MET A 19 -15.15 -4.48 -2.79
CA MET A 19 -14.16 -3.89 -3.65
C MET A 19 -12.97 -3.39 -2.85
N VAL A 20 -11.81 -3.29 -3.50
CA VAL A 20 -10.64 -2.66 -2.91
C VAL A 20 -10.57 -1.22 -3.41
N TRP A 21 -10.60 -0.27 -2.49
CA TRP A 21 -10.50 1.17 -2.75
C TRP A 21 -9.07 1.64 -2.50
N ASP A 22 -8.48 2.37 -3.44
CA ASP A 22 -7.20 3.05 -3.23
C ASP A 22 -7.49 4.46 -2.68
N ALA A 23 -7.32 4.64 -1.37
CA ALA A 23 -7.58 5.91 -0.67
C ALA A 23 -6.63 7.03 -1.12
N LYS A 24 -5.48 6.70 -1.71
CA LYS A 24 -4.50 7.68 -2.21
C LYS A 24 -4.87 8.19 -3.60
N LEU A 25 -5.46 7.34 -4.44
CA LEU A 25 -5.89 7.70 -5.79
C LEU A 25 -7.38 8.08 -5.87
N ASP A 26 -8.13 7.85 -4.80
CA ASP A 26 -9.58 8.03 -4.72
C ASP A 26 -10.32 7.26 -5.84
N LEU A 27 -9.85 6.05 -6.12
CA LEU A 27 -10.32 5.21 -7.22
C LEU A 27 -10.32 3.73 -6.80
N PRO A 28 -11.14 2.88 -7.45
CA PRO A 28 -11.05 1.44 -7.23
C PRO A 28 -9.67 0.93 -7.63
N ALA A 29 -9.06 0.13 -6.73
CA ALA A 29 -7.74 -0.42 -6.94
C ALA A 29 -7.73 -1.28 -8.20
N GLN A 30 -6.69 -1.12 -9.02
CA GLN A 30 -6.51 -1.90 -10.23
C GLN A 30 -5.36 -2.87 -10.04
N PHE A 31 -5.60 -4.13 -10.40
CA PHE A 31 -4.55 -5.15 -10.47
C PHE A 31 -4.33 -5.54 -11.92
N SER A 32 -3.11 -5.27 -12.41
CA SER A 32 -2.74 -5.39 -13.82
C SER A 32 -3.57 -4.46 -14.73
N ALA A 33 -4.75 -4.90 -15.18
CA ALA A 33 -5.69 -4.11 -15.98
C ALA A 33 -7.15 -4.31 -15.53
N LEU A 34 -7.36 -5.01 -14.40
CA LEU A 34 -8.68 -5.32 -13.87
C LEU A 34 -8.94 -4.49 -12.62
N SER A 35 -10.08 -3.80 -12.60
CA SER A 35 -10.56 -3.14 -11.40
C SER A 35 -11.01 -4.19 -10.40
N LEU A 36 -10.52 -4.09 -9.17
CA LEU A 36 -10.84 -5.00 -8.07
C LEU A 36 -12.21 -4.65 -7.45
N ILE A 37 -13.25 -4.72 -8.28
CA ILE A 37 -14.64 -4.40 -7.95
C ILE A 37 -15.50 -5.66 -8.04
N GLY A 38 -16.59 -5.72 -7.28
CA GLY A 38 -17.51 -6.86 -7.35
C GLY A 38 -16.96 -8.20 -6.83
N LEU A 39 -15.93 -8.17 -5.99
CA LEU A 39 -15.25 -9.33 -5.41
C LEU A 39 -16.02 -9.94 -4.23
N CYS A 40 -15.66 -11.16 -3.87
CA CYS A 40 -16.08 -11.75 -2.59
C CYS A 40 -15.26 -11.16 -1.43
N HIS A 41 -15.81 -11.21 -0.21
CA HIS A 41 -15.12 -10.72 1.00
C HIS A 41 -13.69 -11.29 1.16
N ASN A 42 -13.52 -12.61 0.99
CA ASN A 42 -12.21 -13.26 1.10
C ASN A 42 -11.21 -12.78 0.04
N GLU A 43 -11.68 -12.54 -1.19
CA GLU A 43 -10.84 -12.06 -2.29
C GLU A 43 -10.41 -10.61 -2.05
N ALA A 44 -11.35 -9.73 -1.68
CA ALA A 44 -11.08 -8.34 -1.36
C ALA A 44 -10.07 -8.22 -0.22
N VAL A 45 -10.24 -8.99 0.88
CA VAL A 45 -9.31 -9.00 2.01
C VAL A 45 -7.91 -9.48 1.60
N SER A 46 -7.82 -10.55 0.82
CA SER A 46 -6.53 -11.10 0.36
C SER A 46 -5.78 -10.11 -0.52
N LEU A 47 -6.48 -9.50 -1.49
CA LEU A 47 -5.91 -8.51 -2.41
C LEU A 47 -5.54 -7.21 -1.70
N CYS A 48 -6.40 -6.72 -0.81
CA CYS A 48 -6.13 -5.55 0.01
C CYS A 48 -4.87 -5.76 0.88
N SER A 49 -4.74 -6.92 1.53
CA SER A 49 -3.56 -7.25 2.32
C SER A 49 -2.29 -7.32 1.44
N LEU A 50 -2.39 -7.92 0.25
CA LEU A 50 -1.28 -8.02 -0.70
C LEU A 50 -0.83 -6.64 -1.19
N LEU A 51 -1.77 -5.81 -1.62
CA LEU A 51 -1.50 -4.46 -2.14
C LEU A 51 -0.90 -3.55 -1.08
N ASN A 52 -1.41 -3.60 0.15
CA ASN A 52 -0.82 -2.89 1.27
C ASN A 52 0.61 -3.37 1.57
N LYS A 53 0.87 -4.68 1.55
CA LYS A 53 2.24 -5.22 1.71
C LYS A 53 3.20 -4.76 0.61
N THR A 54 2.76 -4.76 -0.66
CA THR A 54 3.58 -4.28 -1.78
C THR A 54 3.80 -2.77 -1.69
N GLY A 55 2.78 -1.99 -1.34
CA GLY A 55 2.90 -0.54 -1.16
C GLY A 55 3.83 -0.13 -0.01
N SER A 56 3.90 -0.93 1.07
CA SER A 56 4.78 -0.68 2.21
C SER A 56 6.26 -0.99 1.95
N THR A 57 6.63 -1.65 0.84
CA THR A 57 8.03 -2.03 0.60
C THR A 57 8.92 -0.86 0.16
N GLU A 58 8.37 0.32 -0.11
CA GLU A 58 9.12 1.42 -0.72
C GLU A 58 9.77 2.40 0.26
N VAL A 59 9.66 2.20 1.59
CA VAL A 59 10.35 3.08 2.56
C VAL A 59 11.08 2.27 3.64
N ARG A 60 12.02 1.44 3.20
CA ARG A 60 13.22 1.12 4.01
C ARG A 60 14.52 1.28 3.22
N HIS A 61 14.55 2.19 2.25
CA HIS A 61 15.79 2.93 1.98
C HIS A 61 16.04 3.90 3.15
N SER A 62 16.28 3.34 4.34
CA SER A 62 17.09 4.02 5.33
C SER A 62 18.46 4.18 4.70
N LEU A 63 18.72 5.41 4.29
CA LEU A 63 20.01 5.98 3.91
C LEU A 63 21.18 5.29 4.64
N PRO A 64 22.35 5.10 4.00
CA PRO A 64 23.55 4.82 4.76
C PRO A 64 23.74 5.97 5.77
N PRO A 65 23.99 5.71 7.06
CA PRO A 65 24.42 6.77 7.94
C PRO A 65 25.72 7.34 7.37
N ASP A 66 25.70 8.63 7.06
CA ASP A 66 26.86 9.46 6.81
C ASP A 66 28.01 9.07 7.74
N GLY A 67 29.01 8.40 7.18
CA GLY A 67 30.34 8.26 7.74
C GLY A 67 31.28 9.23 7.03
N CYS A 68 30.95 10.52 7.00
CA CYS A 68 31.89 11.57 6.60
C CYS A 68 32.99 11.69 7.67
N ALA A 69 33.96 10.78 7.65
CA ALA A 69 35.22 10.95 8.36
C ALA A 69 36.22 11.63 7.40
N THR A 70 35.96 12.90 7.05
CA THR A 70 37.07 13.79 6.70
C THR A 70 37.78 14.14 8.00
N GLN A 71 38.81 13.36 8.36
CA GLN A 71 39.82 13.84 9.29
C GLN A 71 41.14 13.99 8.53
N ARG A 72 41.29 15.17 7.94
CA ARG A 72 42.59 15.74 7.59
C ARG A 72 43.37 16.03 8.89
N ARG A 73 44.70 15.92 8.77
CA ARG A 73 45.79 16.31 9.70
C ARG A 73 46.22 15.20 10.67
N ALA A 74 47.51 14.89 10.82
CA ALA A 74 48.74 15.60 10.43
C ALA A 74 49.77 14.61 9.86
#